data_AF-Q54ZU8-F1
#
_entry.id   AF-Q54ZU8-F1
#
_cell.length_a   1.000
_cell.length_b   1.000
_cell.length_c   1.000
_cell.angle_alpha   90.00
_cell.angle_beta   90.00
_cell.angle_gamma   90.00
#
_symmetry.space_group_name_H-M   'P 1'
#
loop_
_entity.id
_entity.type
_entity.pdbx_description
1 polymer ?
#
loop_
_entity_poly.entity_id
_entity_poly.type
_entity_poly.pdbx_seq_one_letter_code
_entity_poly.pdbx_strand_id
1 'polypeptide(L)'
;MNKIALLFTIFFALFAISFACDEFNPNTSTIGECTATQKASWKPTDNVQVLTPADLDPQKLGMHEERMAYVLAIAKQQNKKFVASIYHQNGTLMCLGVNTGKPNIISHGEIVAINNCTALHGITSFTNYTLYTSGGNDLLCKICMSNIPMDSSYIFGRYYGLRASPPRVIGGVLRTEADAWFGSYCSKPTSIYYIKPQCVCTNTTSPLKIDQTRYSSWFENGKTVSQFGGTITNTGSVTVTNPTFTSSPNRPNSIWGLSVNEATNLWSLQWYPVIQPGQSFSFGYIIDGEDTIAFQPTA
;
A
#
# COMPACT_ATOMS: atom_id res chain seq x y z
N MET A 1 -13.01 -8.61 -68.94
CA MET A 1 -12.35 -8.68 -67.61
C MET A 1 -11.80 -10.08 -67.43
N ASN A 2 -10.51 -10.19 -67.11
CA ASN A 2 -9.78 -11.47 -67.07
C ASN A 2 -10.28 -12.32 -65.88
N LYS A 3 -10.76 -13.54 -66.12
CA LYS A 3 -11.32 -14.43 -65.06
C LYS A 3 -10.33 -14.66 -63.91
N ILE A 4 -9.03 -14.56 -64.19
CA ILE A 4 -7.94 -14.66 -63.21
C ILE A 4 -7.95 -13.47 -62.23
N ALA A 5 -8.24 -12.25 -62.69
CA ALA A 5 -8.27 -11.08 -61.82
C ALA A 5 -9.39 -11.17 -60.77
N LEU A 6 -10.56 -11.69 -61.16
CA LEU A 6 -11.70 -11.89 -60.25
C LEU A 6 -11.38 -12.92 -59.16
N LEU A 7 -10.70 -14.01 -59.50
CA LEU A 7 -10.26 -15.03 -58.54
C LEU A 7 -9.28 -14.46 -57.50
N PHE A 8 -8.31 -13.64 -57.93
CA PHE A 8 -7.39 -12.97 -57.01
C PHE A 8 -8.11 -11.98 -56.08
N THR A 9 -9.07 -11.21 -56.58
CA THR A 9 -9.85 -10.29 -55.74
C THR A 9 -10.66 -11.04 -54.69
N ILE A 10 -11.30 -12.15 -55.05
CA ILE A 10 -12.05 -12.99 -54.09
C ILE A 10 -11.10 -13.61 -53.07
N PHE A 11 -9.93 -14.11 -53.50
CA PHE A 11 -8.95 -14.71 -52.59
C PHE A 11 -8.39 -13.69 -51.60
N PHE A 12 -8.06 -12.47 -52.05
CA PHE A 12 -7.62 -11.39 -51.16
C PHE A 12 -8.73 -10.88 -50.24
N ALA A 13 -9.99 -10.82 -50.70
CA ALA A 13 -11.11 -10.47 -49.84
C ALA A 13 -11.34 -11.52 -48.75
N LEU A 14 -11.30 -12.82 -49.11
CA LEU A 14 -11.38 -13.92 -48.14
C LEU A 14 -10.20 -13.91 -47.15
N PHE A 15 -8.98 -13.65 -47.63
CA PHE A 15 -7.81 -13.51 -46.76
C PHE A 15 -7.93 -12.31 -45.81
N ALA A 16 -8.38 -11.15 -46.29
CA ALA A 16 -8.56 -9.96 -45.45
C ALA A 16 -9.63 -10.15 -44.37
N ILE A 17 -10.74 -10.84 -44.70
CA ILE A 17 -11.79 -11.20 -43.72
C ILE A 17 -11.27 -12.22 -42.69
N SER A 18 -10.28 -13.05 -43.06
CA SER A 18 -9.68 -14.04 -42.15
C SER A 18 -8.80 -13.44 -41.05
N PHE A 19 -8.35 -12.19 -41.19
CA PHE A 19 -7.46 -11.51 -40.22
C PHE A 19 -8.10 -10.32 -39.50
N ALA A 20 -9.37 -10.01 -39.77
CA ALA A 20 -10.13 -9.04 -39.01
C ALA A 20 -10.61 -9.68 -37.68
N CYS A 21 -9.67 -9.90 -36.76
CA CYS A 21 -9.99 -10.20 -35.37
C CYS A 21 -10.42 -8.90 -34.70
N ASP A 22 -11.69 -8.77 -34.32
CA ASP A 22 -12.13 -7.63 -33.52
C ASP A 22 -11.34 -7.63 -32.20
N GLU A 23 -10.68 -6.51 -31.91
CA GLU A 23 -9.95 -6.34 -30.65
C GLU A 23 -10.98 -6.27 -29.50
N PHE A 24 -10.78 -7.07 -28.45
CA PHE A 24 -11.65 -7.02 -27.27
C PHE A 24 -11.70 -5.59 -26.73
N ASN A 25 -12.90 -5.02 -26.63
CA ASN A 25 -13.13 -3.72 -26.04
C ASN A 25 -13.94 -3.87 -24.75
N PRO A 26 -13.34 -3.69 -23.56
CA PRO A 26 -14.03 -3.91 -22.29
C PRO A 26 -15.22 -2.96 -22.06
N ASN A 27 -15.37 -1.90 -22.85
CA ASN A 27 -16.52 -1.00 -22.76
C ASN A 27 -17.74 -1.46 -23.57
N THR A 28 -17.54 -2.34 -24.56
CA THR A 28 -18.60 -2.76 -25.49
C THR A 28 -18.79 -4.27 -25.57
N SER A 29 -17.81 -5.05 -25.10
CA SER A 29 -17.89 -6.50 -25.06
C SER A 29 -18.65 -6.96 -23.81
N THR A 30 -19.70 -7.76 -23.99
CA THR A 30 -20.34 -8.47 -22.88
C THR A 30 -19.37 -9.53 -22.36
N ILE A 31 -19.15 -9.55 -21.05
CA ILE A 31 -18.31 -10.57 -20.41
C ILE A 31 -18.91 -11.96 -20.71
N GLY A 32 -18.11 -12.86 -21.29
CA GLY A 32 -18.53 -14.22 -21.64
C GLY A 32 -19.05 -14.40 -23.06
N GLU A 33 -19.26 -13.32 -23.83
CA GLU A 33 -19.74 -13.37 -25.21
C GLU A 33 -18.62 -13.08 -26.22
N CYS A 34 -17.43 -13.67 -26.00
CA CYS A 34 -16.34 -13.51 -26.94
C CYS A 34 -16.50 -14.44 -28.15
N THR A 35 -16.41 -13.91 -29.36
CA THR A 35 -16.38 -14.74 -30.58
C THR A 35 -15.01 -15.42 -30.71
N ALA A 36 -14.94 -16.53 -31.46
CA ALA A 36 -13.68 -17.26 -31.68
C ALA A 36 -12.59 -16.42 -32.37
N THR A 37 -12.96 -15.30 -32.98
CA THR A 37 -12.04 -14.35 -33.64
C THR A 37 -11.59 -13.22 -32.72
N GLN A 38 -12.24 -12.99 -31.57
CA GLN A 38 -11.84 -11.92 -30.66
C GLN A 38 -10.58 -12.31 -29.89
N LYS A 39 -9.56 -11.46 -29.97
CA LYS A 39 -8.36 -11.57 -29.15
C LYS A 39 -8.45 -10.55 -28.02
N ALA A 40 -8.27 -11.04 -26.79
CA ALA A 40 -8.04 -10.16 -25.66
C ALA A 40 -6.60 -9.65 -25.74
N SER A 41 -6.44 -8.36 -26.05
CA SER A 41 -5.16 -7.65 -25.97
C SER A 41 -4.78 -7.40 -24.51
N TRP A 42 -4.54 -8.47 -23.76
CA TRP A 42 -4.08 -8.39 -22.38
C TRP A 42 -2.73 -7.69 -22.36
N LYS A 43 -2.70 -6.48 -21.80
CA LYS A 43 -1.44 -5.84 -21.39
C LYS A 43 -1.31 -6.02 -19.89
N PRO A 44 -0.16 -6.54 -19.39
CA PRO A 44 0.18 -6.39 -17.99
C PRO A 44 0.14 -4.90 -17.68
N THR A 45 -0.86 -4.46 -16.92
CA THR A 45 -0.95 -3.08 -16.47
C THR A 45 -0.08 -2.93 -15.24
N ASP A 46 0.69 -1.85 -15.19
CA ASP A 46 1.56 -1.52 -14.07
C ASP A 46 0.79 -1.54 -12.73
N ASN A 47 1.52 -1.74 -11.63
CA ASN A 47 0.92 -1.64 -10.30
C ASN A 47 0.27 -0.26 -10.15
N VAL A 48 -1.05 -0.23 -9.99
CA VAL A 48 -1.79 1.03 -9.82
C VAL A 48 -1.22 1.78 -8.61
N GLN A 49 -1.10 3.10 -8.74
CA GLN A 49 -0.73 3.95 -7.61
C GLN A 49 -1.68 3.70 -6.44
N VAL A 50 -1.11 3.30 -5.30
CA VAL A 50 -1.85 3.21 -4.04
C VAL A 50 -1.90 4.62 -3.44
N LEU A 51 -3.09 5.18 -3.38
CA LEU A 51 -3.32 6.43 -2.66
C LEU A 51 -3.25 6.18 -1.14
N THR A 52 -2.85 7.19 -0.41
CA THR A 52 -2.79 7.21 1.06
C THR A 52 -3.83 8.19 1.60
N PRO A 53 -4.10 8.20 2.92
CA PRO A 53 -4.96 9.22 3.52
C PRO A 53 -4.54 10.67 3.19
N ALA A 54 -3.23 10.92 3.01
CA ALA A 54 -2.71 12.24 2.68
C ALA A 54 -3.06 12.70 1.24
N ASP A 55 -3.42 11.77 0.36
CA ASP A 55 -3.79 12.07 -1.03
C ASP A 55 -5.29 12.39 -1.21
N LEU A 56 -6.07 12.38 -0.12
CA LEU A 56 -7.52 12.56 -0.15
C LEU A 56 -7.91 13.91 0.47
N ASP A 57 -8.97 14.50 -0.07
CA ASP A 57 -9.60 15.64 0.61
C ASP A 57 -10.24 15.19 1.94
N PRO A 58 -10.34 16.08 2.95
CA PRO A 58 -10.80 15.71 4.28
C PRO A 58 -12.20 15.08 4.32
N GLN A 59 -13.12 15.51 3.43
CA GLN A 59 -14.48 14.97 3.40
C GLN A 59 -14.49 13.51 2.91
N LYS A 60 -13.75 13.21 1.83
CA LYS A 60 -13.60 11.84 1.35
C LYS A 60 -12.86 10.98 2.37
N LEU A 61 -11.82 11.50 3.01
CA LEU A 61 -11.10 10.78 4.04
C LEU A 61 -12.03 10.38 5.20
N GLY A 62 -12.81 11.33 5.74
CA GLY A 62 -13.76 11.04 6.83
C GLY A 62 -14.78 9.95 6.48
N MET A 63 -15.28 9.93 5.24
CA MET A 63 -16.15 8.85 4.74
C MET A 63 -15.43 7.49 4.70
N HIS A 64 -14.17 7.45 4.29
CA HIS A 64 -13.39 6.20 4.28
C HIS A 64 -13.06 5.72 5.70
N GLU A 65 -12.75 6.64 6.61
CA GLU A 65 -12.49 6.35 8.03
C GLU A 65 -13.73 5.79 8.71
N GLU A 66 -14.91 6.38 8.51
CA GLU A 66 -16.18 5.86 9.05
C GLU A 66 -16.42 4.39 8.63
N ARG A 67 -16.23 4.10 7.33
CA ARG A 67 -16.44 2.77 6.78
C ARG A 67 -15.40 1.76 7.24
N MET A 68 -14.14 2.18 7.38
CA MET A 68 -13.08 1.35 7.97
C MET A 68 -13.29 1.11 9.46
N ALA A 69 -13.77 2.11 10.20
CA ALA A 69 -14.11 1.97 11.61
C ALA A 69 -15.22 0.92 11.80
N TYR A 70 -16.23 0.91 10.92
CA TYR A 70 -17.24 -0.14 10.88
C TYR A 70 -16.65 -1.54 10.65
N VAL A 71 -15.78 -1.71 9.66
CA VAL A 71 -15.08 -2.98 9.40
C VAL A 71 -14.30 -3.45 10.64
N LEU A 72 -13.55 -2.56 11.28
CA LEU A 72 -12.79 -2.85 12.49
C LEU A 72 -13.70 -3.15 13.70
N ALA A 73 -14.86 -2.50 13.81
CA ALA A 73 -15.84 -2.78 14.85
C ALA A 73 -16.41 -4.19 14.73
N ILE A 74 -16.77 -4.61 13.51
CA ILE A 74 -17.21 -5.99 13.24
C ILE A 74 -16.09 -6.99 13.53
N ALA A 75 -14.85 -6.68 13.11
CA ALA A 75 -13.69 -7.50 13.37
C ALA A 75 -13.51 -7.77 14.87
N LYS A 76 -13.60 -6.71 15.69
CA LYS A 76 -13.55 -6.79 17.16
C LYS A 76 -14.74 -7.56 17.73
N GLN A 77 -15.96 -7.21 17.33
CA GLN A 77 -17.20 -7.82 17.80
C GLN A 77 -17.23 -9.34 17.56
N GLN A 78 -16.76 -9.79 16.40
CA GLN A 78 -16.75 -11.21 16.03
C GLN A 78 -15.45 -11.93 16.42
N ASN A 79 -14.47 -11.21 16.98
CA ASN A 79 -13.12 -11.71 17.24
C ASN A 79 -12.48 -12.34 15.99
N LYS A 80 -12.54 -11.61 14.87
CA LYS A 80 -12.03 -12.01 13.55
C LYS A 80 -11.07 -10.94 13.03
N LYS A 81 -9.99 -11.35 12.37
CA LYS A 81 -8.95 -10.43 11.90
C LYS A 81 -9.22 -9.85 10.52
N PHE A 82 -9.87 -10.63 9.66
CA PHE A 82 -10.09 -10.28 8.26
C PHE A 82 -11.59 -10.15 8.03
N VAL A 83 -12.03 -8.91 7.89
CA VAL A 83 -13.41 -8.50 7.61
C VAL A 83 -13.38 -7.53 6.45
N ALA A 84 -14.37 -7.65 5.57
CA ALA A 84 -14.58 -6.71 4.49
C ALA A 84 -16.04 -6.27 4.41
N SER A 85 -16.26 -5.09 3.83
CA SER A 85 -17.59 -4.58 3.50
C SER A 85 -17.59 -3.97 2.11
N ILE A 86 -18.74 -4.02 1.45
CA ILE A 86 -18.94 -3.47 0.11
C ILE A 86 -20.02 -2.41 0.21
N TYR A 87 -19.71 -1.21 -0.27
CA TYR A 87 -20.64 -0.08 -0.37
C TYR A 87 -20.91 0.25 -1.83
N HIS A 88 -22.15 0.63 -2.13
CA HIS A 88 -22.49 1.26 -3.41
C HIS A 88 -22.11 2.75 -3.39
N GLN A 89 -21.96 3.37 -4.56
CA GLN A 89 -21.55 4.79 -4.69
C GLN A 89 -22.47 5.79 -3.97
N ASN A 90 -23.74 5.44 -3.76
CA ASN A 90 -24.70 6.27 -3.00
C ASN A 90 -24.50 6.18 -1.47
N GLY A 91 -23.52 5.40 -0.99
CA GLY A 91 -23.21 5.22 0.41
C GLY A 91 -23.95 4.07 1.11
N THR A 92 -24.79 3.31 0.41
CA THR A 92 -25.47 2.14 0.99
C THR A 92 -24.47 1.01 1.24
N LEU A 93 -24.44 0.48 2.47
CA LEU A 93 -23.77 -0.78 2.78
C LEU A 93 -24.53 -1.92 2.10
N MET A 94 -23.87 -2.61 1.18
CA MET A 94 -24.48 -3.69 0.40
C MET A 94 -24.29 -5.04 1.09
N CYS A 95 -23.05 -5.34 1.49
CA CYS A 95 -22.66 -6.64 2.04
C CYS A 95 -21.49 -6.53 3.01
N LEU A 96 -21.45 -7.50 3.91
CA LEU A 96 -20.36 -7.74 4.84
C LEU A 96 -19.80 -9.14 4.58
N GLY A 97 -18.50 -9.31 4.76
CA GLY A 97 -17.85 -10.61 4.69
C GLY A 97 -16.82 -10.75 5.78
N VAL A 98 -16.78 -11.92 6.40
CA VAL A 98 -15.89 -12.22 7.52
C VAL A 98 -15.17 -13.51 7.20
N ASN A 99 -13.85 -13.52 7.37
CA ASN A 99 -13.05 -14.69 7.04
C ASN A 99 -13.50 -15.90 7.88
N THR A 100 -13.93 -16.95 7.19
CA THR A 100 -14.36 -18.21 7.81
C THR A 100 -13.24 -19.24 7.85
N GLY A 101 -12.29 -19.21 6.90
CA GLY A 101 -11.15 -20.13 6.77
C GLY A 101 -11.51 -21.61 6.53
N LYS A 102 -12.74 -22.02 6.81
CA LYS A 102 -13.30 -23.37 6.62
C LYS A 102 -14.75 -23.26 6.11
N PRO A 103 -15.21 -24.22 5.28
CA PRO A 103 -14.47 -25.36 4.75
C PRO A 103 -13.46 -24.97 3.65
N ASN A 104 -13.51 -23.73 3.18
CA ASN A 104 -12.68 -23.25 2.10
C ASN A 104 -11.70 -22.18 2.59
N ILE A 105 -10.39 -22.45 2.49
CA ILE A 105 -9.32 -21.58 2.97
C ILE A 105 -9.29 -20.22 2.25
N ILE A 106 -9.80 -20.15 1.00
CA ILE A 106 -9.87 -18.89 0.26
C ILE A 106 -11.07 -18.01 0.68
N SER A 107 -11.89 -18.44 1.66
CA SER A 107 -13.04 -17.68 2.16
C SER A 107 -12.62 -16.54 3.07
N HIS A 108 -11.74 -15.67 2.56
CA HIS A 108 -11.34 -14.42 3.19
C HIS A 108 -12.52 -13.43 3.23
N GLY A 109 -12.40 -12.39 4.06
CA GLY A 109 -13.49 -11.43 4.26
C GLY A 109 -13.99 -10.83 2.95
N GLU A 110 -13.09 -10.54 2.02
CA GLU A 110 -13.35 -9.97 0.70
C GLU A 110 -14.15 -10.92 -0.19
N ILE A 111 -13.73 -12.19 -0.26
CA ILE A 111 -14.40 -13.22 -1.05
C ILE A 111 -15.80 -13.48 -0.51
N VAL A 112 -15.94 -13.55 0.82
CA VAL A 112 -17.24 -13.72 1.47
C VAL A 112 -18.16 -12.52 1.19
N ALA A 113 -17.64 -11.29 1.24
CA ALA A 113 -18.42 -10.08 0.96
C ALA A 113 -18.92 -10.05 -0.49
N ILE A 114 -18.06 -10.40 -1.45
CA ILE A 114 -18.39 -10.51 -2.87
C ILE A 114 -19.48 -11.56 -3.09
N ASN A 115 -19.30 -12.77 -2.55
CA ASN A 115 -20.27 -13.86 -2.68
C ASN A 115 -21.61 -13.51 -2.06
N ASN A 116 -21.62 -12.85 -0.89
CA ASN A 116 -22.85 -12.36 -0.26
C ASN A 116 -23.56 -11.36 -1.16
N CYS A 117 -22.84 -10.46 -1.83
CA CYS A 117 -23.42 -9.49 -2.76
C CYS A 117 -23.98 -10.11 -4.03
N THR A 118 -23.26 -11.06 -4.61
CA THR A 118 -23.76 -11.82 -5.75
C THR A 118 -25.02 -12.60 -5.37
N ALA A 119 -25.04 -13.26 -4.22
CA ALA A 119 -26.17 -14.06 -3.76
C ALA A 119 -27.40 -13.21 -3.38
N LEU A 120 -27.22 -12.11 -2.66
CA LEU A 120 -28.33 -11.29 -2.16
C LEU A 120 -28.90 -10.34 -3.21
N HIS A 121 -28.05 -9.77 -4.07
CA HIS A 121 -28.41 -8.67 -4.96
C HIS A 121 -28.27 -9.03 -6.45
N GLY A 122 -27.85 -10.25 -6.79
CA GLY A 122 -27.61 -10.65 -8.18
C GLY A 122 -26.46 -9.89 -8.85
N ILE A 123 -25.54 -9.31 -8.06
CA ILE A 123 -24.44 -8.49 -8.58
C ILE A 123 -23.43 -9.38 -9.29
N THR A 124 -23.27 -9.15 -10.59
CA THR A 124 -22.25 -9.78 -11.46
C THR A 124 -21.11 -8.83 -11.81
N SER A 125 -21.30 -7.52 -11.61
CA SER A 125 -20.30 -6.47 -11.84
C SER A 125 -20.30 -5.46 -10.69
N PHE A 126 -19.12 -5.20 -10.15
CA PHE A 126 -18.90 -4.26 -9.04
C PHE A 126 -18.52 -2.85 -9.53
N THR A 127 -19.00 -2.46 -10.71
CA THR A 127 -18.87 -1.07 -11.19
C THR A 127 -19.64 -0.13 -10.26
N ASN A 128 -19.00 0.95 -9.80
CA ASN A 128 -19.53 1.90 -8.82
C ASN A 128 -19.69 1.36 -7.38
N TYR A 129 -18.96 0.31 -7.04
CA TYR A 129 -18.86 -0.18 -5.66
C TYR A 129 -17.47 0.08 -5.09
N THR A 130 -17.37 0.20 -3.77
CA THR A 130 -16.11 0.28 -3.04
C THR A 130 -16.04 -0.83 -2.02
N LEU A 131 -14.94 -1.59 -2.03
CA LEU A 131 -14.63 -2.60 -1.04
C LEU A 131 -13.70 -2.01 0.02
N TYR A 132 -14.07 -2.17 1.28
CA TYR A 132 -13.27 -1.82 2.46
C TYR A 132 -12.86 -3.12 3.14
N THR A 133 -11.58 -3.32 3.41
CA THR A 133 -11.09 -4.55 4.06
C THR A 133 -10.06 -4.24 5.12
N SER A 134 -10.11 -4.98 6.22
CA SER A 134 -9.05 -4.98 7.22
C SER A 134 -7.84 -5.76 6.70
N GLY A 135 -6.67 -5.16 6.77
CA GLY A 135 -5.40 -5.82 6.49
C GLY A 135 -4.26 -5.09 7.18
N GLY A 136 -3.09 -5.72 7.20
CA GLY A 136 -1.85 -5.09 7.63
C GLY A 136 -0.81 -5.22 6.51
N ASN A 137 0.05 -4.23 6.34
CA ASN A 137 1.17 -4.32 5.38
C ASN A 137 2.32 -5.16 5.95
N ASP A 138 2.43 -5.23 7.28
CA ASP A 138 3.57 -5.81 7.98
C ASP A 138 3.32 -7.23 8.52
N LEU A 139 2.34 -7.95 7.95
CA LEU A 139 1.92 -9.29 8.41
C LEU A 139 3.11 -10.23 8.58
N LEU A 140 3.99 -10.30 7.58
CA LEU A 140 5.11 -11.25 7.56
C LEU A 140 6.32 -10.76 8.37
N CYS A 141 6.65 -9.46 8.31
CA CYS A 141 7.89 -8.93 8.86
C CYS A 141 7.78 -8.53 10.34
N LYS A 142 6.81 -7.69 10.70
CA LYS A 142 6.75 -7.10 12.05
C LYS A 142 5.85 -7.88 13.00
N ILE A 143 4.80 -8.51 12.47
CA ILE A 143 3.83 -9.21 13.31
C ILE A 143 3.89 -10.73 13.20
N CYS A 144 4.80 -11.29 12.38
CA CYS A 144 5.05 -12.73 12.27
C CYS A 144 3.78 -13.56 12.02
N MET A 145 2.82 -13.01 11.27
CA MET A 145 1.55 -13.63 10.95
C MET A 145 1.60 -14.25 9.56
N SER A 146 1.34 -15.55 9.45
CA SER A 146 1.12 -16.23 8.18
C SER A 146 -0.11 -15.65 7.48
N ASN A 147 0.07 -15.22 6.24
CA ASN A 147 -0.98 -14.91 5.30
C ASN A 147 -0.49 -15.21 3.88
N ILE A 148 -1.36 -15.06 2.89
CA ILE A 148 -0.96 -15.08 1.48
C ILE A 148 0.15 -14.03 1.32
N PRO A 149 1.34 -14.39 0.80
CA PRO A 149 2.50 -13.48 0.67
C PRO A 149 2.31 -12.53 -0.52
N MET A 150 1.16 -11.87 -0.55
CA MET A 150 0.74 -10.96 -1.60
C MET A 150 -0.01 -9.81 -0.95
N ASP A 151 0.46 -8.59 -1.19
CA ASP A 151 -0.21 -7.40 -0.71
C ASP A 151 -1.62 -7.33 -1.34
N SER A 152 -2.64 -7.01 -0.55
CA SER A 152 -3.99 -6.81 -1.06
C SER A 152 -4.04 -5.79 -2.20
N SER A 153 -3.23 -4.72 -2.13
CA SER A 153 -3.09 -3.74 -3.20
C SER A 153 -2.51 -4.33 -4.48
N TYR A 154 -1.64 -5.33 -4.38
CA TYR A 154 -1.11 -6.05 -5.54
C TYR A 154 -2.22 -6.87 -6.23
N ILE A 155 -3.10 -7.51 -5.45
CA ILE A 155 -4.25 -8.25 -6.00
C ILE A 155 -5.27 -7.28 -6.60
N PHE A 156 -5.71 -6.30 -5.82
CA PHE A 156 -6.82 -5.42 -6.20
C PHE A 156 -6.41 -4.33 -7.20
N GLY A 157 -5.14 -3.94 -7.26
CA GLY A 157 -4.63 -3.01 -8.28
C GLY A 157 -4.59 -3.64 -9.67
N ARG A 158 -4.54 -4.97 -9.77
CA ARG A 158 -4.51 -5.67 -11.06
C ARG A 158 -5.92 -5.95 -11.56
N TYR A 159 -6.32 -5.19 -12.58
CA TYR A 159 -7.58 -5.42 -13.29
C TYR A 159 -7.39 -6.10 -14.64
N TYR A 160 -6.13 -6.32 -15.03
CA TYR A 160 -5.73 -7.04 -16.23
C TYR A 160 -6.44 -6.53 -17.52
N GLY A 161 -6.93 -5.29 -17.60
CA GLY A 161 -7.68 -4.85 -18.80
C GLY A 161 -9.12 -5.36 -18.90
N LEU A 162 -9.68 -5.97 -17.84
CA LEU A 162 -11.10 -6.31 -17.73
C LEU A 162 -12.05 -5.09 -17.67
N ARG A 163 -11.49 -3.88 -17.58
CA ARG A 163 -12.19 -2.59 -17.56
C ARG A 163 -11.32 -1.54 -18.23
N ALA A 164 -11.90 -0.46 -18.74
CA ALA A 164 -11.13 0.59 -19.42
C ALA A 164 -10.25 1.44 -18.49
N SER A 165 -10.58 1.51 -17.20
CA SER A 165 -9.82 2.27 -16.20
C SER A 165 -9.29 1.35 -15.11
N PRO A 166 -8.15 1.62 -14.46
CA PRO A 166 -7.73 0.85 -13.29
C PRO A 166 -8.64 1.07 -12.08
N PRO A 167 -8.82 0.07 -11.20
CA PRO A 167 -9.41 0.26 -9.88
C PRO A 167 -8.56 1.22 -9.07
N ARG A 168 -9.19 2.08 -8.27
CA ARG A 168 -8.48 2.96 -7.35
C ARG A 168 -8.23 2.21 -6.06
N VAL A 169 -6.99 2.19 -5.59
CA VAL A 169 -6.59 1.57 -4.32
C VAL A 169 -6.22 2.67 -3.35
N ILE A 170 -6.80 2.63 -2.15
CA ILE A 170 -6.45 3.51 -1.04
C ILE A 170 -5.97 2.62 0.11
N GLY A 171 -4.72 2.77 0.51
CA GLY A 171 -4.11 2.01 1.59
C GLY A 171 -3.87 2.86 2.83
N GLY A 172 -3.98 2.27 4.02
CA GLY A 172 -3.59 2.91 5.29
C GLY A 172 -4.65 3.77 5.97
N VAL A 173 -5.91 3.72 5.54
CA VAL A 173 -7.02 4.33 6.29
C VAL A 173 -7.19 3.59 7.61
N LEU A 174 -7.11 4.32 8.74
CA LEU A 174 -7.09 3.77 10.10
C LEU A 174 -6.02 2.68 10.33
N ARG A 175 -4.83 2.89 9.75
CA ARG A 175 -3.71 1.93 9.83
C ARG A 175 -3.34 1.59 11.28
N THR A 176 -3.21 2.61 12.14
CA THR A 176 -2.78 2.41 13.53
C THR A 176 -3.76 1.53 14.30
N GLU A 177 -5.07 1.75 14.11
CA GLU A 177 -6.13 0.96 14.74
C GLU A 177 -6.18 -0.47 14.18
N ALA A 178 -5.97 -0.63 12.88
CA ALA A 178 -5.90 -1.94 12.25
C ALA A 178 -4.68 -2.72 12.76
N ASP A 179 -3.48 -2.14 12.73
CA ASP A 179 -2.24 -2.77 13.19
C ASP A 179 -2.35 -3.20 14.67
N ALA A 180 -2.93 -2.34 15.52
CA ALA A 180 -3.18 -2.67 16.92
C ALA A 180 -4.12 -3.86 17.10
N TRP A 181 -5.13 -4.01 16.23
CA TRP A 181 -6.07 -5.14 16.26
C TRP A 181 -5.42 -6.47 15.83
N PHE A 182 -4.56 -6.44 14.81
CA PHE A 182 -3.88 -7.66 14.35
C PHE A 182 -2.93 -8.21 15.43
N GLY A 183 -2.27 -7.33 16.19
CA GLY A 183 -1.27 -7.70 17.20
C GLY A 183 -0.09 -8.48 16.61
N SER A 184 0.87 -8.88 17.45
CA SER A 184 2.04 -9.66 17.00
C SER A 184 1.95 -11.14 17.39
N TYR A 185 2.35 -12.02 16.48
CA TYR A 185 2.60 -13.44 16.70
C TYR A 185 4.08 -13.74 16.92
N CYS A 186 4.98 -12.75 16.89
CA CYS A 186 6.42 -12.99 16.95
C CYS A 186 6.85 -13.70 18.25
N SER A 187 6.12 -13.49 19.35
CA SER A 187 6.31 -14.17 20.63
C SER A 187 5.45 -15.43 20.81
N LYS A 188 4.72 -15.87 19.77
CA LYS A 188 3.77 -16.99 19.81
C LYS A 188 4.11 -18.07 18.78
N PRO A 189 5.32 -18.68 18.83
CA PRO A 189 5.79 -19.62 17.80
C PRO A 189 4.94 -20.89 17.67
N THR A 190 4.12 -21.22 18.68
CA THR A 190 3.20 -22.37 18.67
C THR A 190 1.86 -22.07 18.00
N SER A 191 1.60 -20.83 17.61
CA SER A 191 0.36 -20.46 16.93
C SER A 191 0.36 -20.98 15.48
N ILE A 192 -0.77 -21.51 15.01
CA ILE A 192 -0.96 -21.85 13.59
C ILE A 192 -0.85 -20.62 12.67
N TYR A 193 -1.02 -19.42 13.22
CA TYR A 193 -0.87 -18.17 12.51
C TYR A 193 0.56 -17.65 12.54
N TYR A 194 1.48 -18.25 13.31
CA TYR A 194 2.85 -17.80 13.34
C TYR A 194 3.57 -18.20 12.06
N ILE A 195 4.30 -17.25 11.48
CA ILE A 195 5.36 -17.51 10.53
C ILE A 195 6.64 -16.88 11.06
N LYS A 196 7.74 -17.62 11.02
CA LYS A 196 9.05 -17.02 11.26
C LYS A 196 9.24 -15.88 10.24
N PRO A 197 9.63 -14.67 10.65
CA PRO A 197 9.88 -13.57 9.71
C PRO A 197 10.71 -14.05 8.53
N GLN A 198 10.12 -14.01 7.33
CA GLN A 198 10.79 -14.37 6.08
C GLN A 198 11.27 -13.14 5.31
N CYS A 199 11.39 -12.03 6.03
CA CYS A 199 11.95 -10.84 5.45
C CYS A 199 13.45 -11.09 5.42
N VAL A 200 14.06 -10.91 4.26
CA VAL A 200 15.49 -10.61 4.22
C VAL A 200 15.63 -9.53 5.28
N CYS A 201 16.47 -9.77 6.31
CA CYS A 201 16.98 -8.65 7.06
C CYS A 201 17.68 -7.83 5.99
N THR A 202 16.95 -6.90 5.39
CA THR A 202 17.56 -5.78 4.74
C THR A 202 18.16 -5.02 5.91
N ASN A 203 19.36 -5.46 6.32
CA ASN A 203 20.48 -4.54 6.31
C ASN A 203 20.64 -4.00 4.86
N THR A 204 19.59 -3.43 4.26
CA THR A 204 19.79 -2.21 3.54
C THR A 204 20.15 -1.29 4.68
N THR A 205 21.45 -1.18 4.97
CA THR A 205 22.00 0.08 5.45
C THR A 205 21.24 1.10 4.64
N SER A 206 20.31 1.83 5.29
CA SER A 206 19.55 2.84 4.59
C SER A 206 20.56 3.60 3.74
N PRO A 207 20.27 3.85 2.46
CA PRO A 207 21.23 4.55 1.63
C PRO A 207 21.49 5.95 2.21
N LEU A 208 20.74 6.37 3.22
CA LEU A 208 20.99 7.56 4.02
C LEU A 208 22.14 7.35 5.00
N LYS A 209 23.26 7.99 4.71
CA LYS A 209 24.36 8.21 5.64
C LYS A 209 24.12 9.48 6.44
N ILE A 210 24.32 9.44 7.76
CA ILE A 210 24.20 10.61 8.63
C ILE A 210 25.55 10.94 9.24
N ASP A 211 26.10 12.09 8.88
CA ASP A 211 27.32 12.65 9.47
C ASP A 211 26.96 13.82 10.40
N GLN A 212 27.62 13.92 11.55
CA GLN A 212 27.33 14.94 12.56
C GLN A 212 28.61 15.63 13.01
N THR A 213 28.53 16.93 13.26
CA THR A 213 29.65 17.76 13.70
C THR A 213 29.19 18.67 14.83
N ARG A 214 29.95 18.68 15.94
CA ARG A 214 29.70 19.60 17.05
C ARG A 214 30.12 21.01 16.63
N TYR A 215 29.21 21.97 16.73
CA TYR A 215 29.49 23.38 16.43
C TYR A 215 29.92 24.15 17.67
N SER A 216 29.29 23.90 18.80
CA SER A 216 29.56 24.59 20.06
C SER A 216 29.21 23.70 21.26
N SER A 217 29.80 24.02 22.41
CA SER A 217 29.47 23.47 23.71
C SER A 217 29.63 24.57 24.76
N TRP A 218 28.70 24.68 25.69
CA TRP A 218 28.69 25.70 26.75
C TRP A 218 28.14 25.11 28.06
N PHE A 219 28.34 25.84 29.16
CA PHE A 219 27.81 25.46 30.47
C PHE A 219 26.59 26.31 30.79
N GLU A 220 25.45 25.68 31.06
CA GLU A 220 24.19 26.33 31.37
C GLU A 220 23.43 25.53 32.43
N ASN A 221 22.90 26.21 33.45
CA ASN A 221 22.08 25.60 34.52
C ASN A 221 22.72 24.36 35.18
N GLY A 222 24.04 24.38 35.39
CA GLY A 222 24.76 23.29 36.05
C GLY A 222 25.09 22.10 35.15
N LYS A 223 24.85 22.20 33.83
CA LYS A 223 25.09 21.12 32.86
C LYS A 223 25.88 21.64 31.66
N THR A 224 26.63 20.75 31.01
CA THR A 224 27.18 21.01 29.68
C THR A 224 26.07 20.82 28.64
N VAL A 225 25.93 21.77 27.72
CA VAL A 225 24.99 21.74 26.61
C VAL A 225 25.79 21.85 25.32
N SER A 226 25.50 20.99 24.34
CA SER A 226 26.20 20.98 23.05
C SER A 226 25.24 21.17 21.89
N GLN A 227 25.68 21.92 20.88
CA GLN A 227 25.00 22.10 19.61
C GLN A 227 25.72 21.32 18.51
N PHE A 228 24.95 20.58 17.72
CA PHE A 228 25.44 19.79 16.60
C PHE A 228 24.73 20.17 15.31
N GLY A 229 25.47 20.14 14.20
CA GLY A 229 24.90 20.06 12.85
C GLY A 229 25.01 18.65 12.30
N GLY A 230 23.97 18.23 11.59
CA GLY A 230 23.92 16.94 10.93
C GLY A 230 23.64 17.06 9.44
N THR A 231 24.18 16.13 8.66
CA THR A 231 23.96 16.02 7.22
C THR A 231 23.52 14.60 6.87
N ILE A 232 22.33 14.47 6.28
CA ILE A 232 21.75 13.21 5.79
C ILE A 232 22.03 13.13 4.29
N THR A 233 22.81 12.16 3.84
CA THR A 233 23.20 12.02 2.42
C THR A 233 22.68 10.71 1.85
N ASN A 234 21.98 10.75 0.72
CA ASN A 234 21.60 9.53 0.00
C ASN A 234 22.79 9.02 -0.84
N THR A 235 23.50 8.02 -0.31
CA THR A 235 24.61 7.33 -0.98
C THR A 235 24.16 6.16 -1.87
N GLY A 236 22.84 5.95 -2.01
CA GLY A 236 22.28 4.92 -2.87
C GLY A 236 22.07 5.39 -4.32
N SER A 237 21.59 4.47 -5.15
CA SER A 237 21.26 4.74 -6.56
C SER A 237 19.79 5.09 -6.81
N VAL A 238 18.95 5.05 -5.77
CA VAL A 238 17.50 5.31 -5.86
C VAL A 238 17.10 6.49 -5.00
N THR A 239 16.11 7.25 -5.44
CA THR A 239 15.52 8.34 -4.67
C THR A 239 14.88 7.82 -3.39
N VAL A 240 15.18 8.44 -2.25
CA VAL A 240 14.49 8.15 -0.98
C VAL A 240 13.38 9.16 -0.77
N THR A 241 12.15 8.69 -0.55
CA THR A 241 10.98 9.54 -0.30
C THR A 241 10.45 9.30 1.11
N ASN A 242 10.06 10.37 1.79
CA ASN A 242 9.57 10.42 3.17
C ASN A 242 10.44 9.63 4.17
N PRO A 243 11.78 9.85 4.21
CA PRO A 243 12.61 9.14 5.16
C PRO A 243 12.22 9.51 6.59
N THR A 244 12.23 8.50 7.44
CA THR A 244 11.97 8.64 8.88
C THR A 244 13.18 8.16 9.66
N PHE A 245 13.37 8.71 10.86
CA PHE A 245 14.51 8.42 11.72
C PHE A 245 14.05 8.25 13.16
N THR A 246 14.79 7.46 13.93
CA THR A 246 14.68 7.41 15.40
C THR A 246 15.90 8.05 16.02
N SER A 247 15.74 8.67 17.19
CA SER A 247 16.84 9.24 17.99
C SER A 247 17.10 8.37 19.22
N SER A 248 18.37 8.01 19.46
CA SER A 248 18.82 7.24 20.63
C SER A 248 20.22 7.71 21.07
N PRO A 249 20.58 7.70 22.37
CA PRO A 249 19.76 7.30 23.51
C PRO A 249 18.79 8.41 23.96
N ASN A 250 19.07 9.66 23.62
CA ASN A 250 18.34 10.82 24.08
C ASN A 250 17.56 11.48 22.95
N ARG A 251 16.52 12.23 23.31
CA ARG A 251 15.88 13.20 22.40
C ARG A 251 16.64 14.53 22.49
N PRO A 252 16.77 15.27 21.39
CA PRO A 252 17.31 16.63 21.47
C PRO A 252 16.39 17.57 22.25
N ASN A 253 16.98 18.52 22.95
CA ASN A 253 16.27 19.61 23.64
C ASN A 253 15.61 20.56 22.63
N SER A 254 16.27 20.78 21.49
CA SER A 254 15.72 21.46 20.32
C SER A 254 16.34 20.88 19.06
N ILE A 255 15.58 20.92 17.96
CA ILE A 255 16.05 20.50 16.63
C ILE A 255 15.47 21.45 15.58
N TRP A 256 16.18 21.61 14.47
CA TRP A 256 15.70 22.28 13.27
C TRP A 256 16.08 21.46 12.04
N GLY A 257 15.29 21.59 10.96
CA GLY A 257 15.46 20.78 9.75
C GLY A 257 14.75 19.44 9.80
N LEU A 258 14.51 18.89 11.01
CA LEU A 258 13.66 17.71 11.19
C LEU A 258 12.40 18.08 11.98
N SER A 259 11.28 17.45 11.64
CA SER A 259 10.02 17.50 12.39
C SER A 259 9.81 16.18 13.11
N VAL A 260 9.25 16.21 14.33
CA VAL A 260 8.96 14.99 15.10
C VAL A 260 7.47 14.69 15.15
N ASN A 261 7.15 13.41 15.04
CA ASN A 261 5.88 12.88 15.50
C ASN A 261 6.00 12.55 16.99
N GLU A 262 5.41 13.38 17.84
CA GLU A 262 5.49 13.25 19.30
C GLU A 262 4.91 11.93 19.83
N ALA A 263 3.98 11.30 19.10
CA ALA A 263 3.39 10.04 19.52
C ALA A 263 4.31 8.84 19.29
N THR A 264 5.20 8.90 18.27
CA THR A 264 6.03 7.76 17.84
C THR A 264 7.53 7.99 18.04
N ASN A 265 7.94 9.22 18.39
CA ASN A 265 9.35 9.64 18.42
C ASN A 265 10.07 9.40 17.07
N LEU A 266 9.32 9.51 15.97
CA LEU A 266 9.85 9.45 14.62
C LEU A 266 10.12 10.86 14.10
N TRP A 267 11.34 11.08 13.63
CA TRP A 267 11.76 12.30 12.97
C TRP A 267 11.59 12.15 11.46
N SER A 268 11.18 13.21 10.78
CA SER A 268 11.10 13.31 9.32
C SER A 268 11.70 14.62 8.85
N LEU A 269 12.02 14.74 7.56
CA LEU A 269 12.49 16.00 6.99
C LEU A 269 11.40 17.07 7.12
N GLN A 270 11.75 18.25 7.65
CA GLN A 270 10.79 19.33 7.88
C GLN A 270 10.29 19.95 6.56
N TRP A 271 11.10 19.91 5.51
CA TRP A 271 10.74 20.37 4.16
C TRP A 271 11.31 19.42 3.12
N TYR A 272 10.64 19.36 1.96
CA TYR A 272 11.04 18.57 0.80
C TYR A 272 11.44 17.13 1.17
N PRO A 273 10.46 16.24 1.42
CA PRO A 273 10.70 14.90 1.96
C PRO A 273 11.24 13.93 0.90
N VAL A 274 12.21 14.37 0.09
CA VAL A 274 12.82 13.62 -1.00
C VAL A 274 14.32 13.90 -0.99
N ILE A 275 15.13 12.85 -0.94
CA ILE A 275 16.59 12.94 -1.09
C ILE A 275 16.99 12.13 -2.32
N GLN A 276 17.35 12.83 -3.39
CA GLN A 276 17.85 12.21 -4.63
C GLN A 276 19.22 11.54 -4.43
N PRO A 277 19.62 10.58 -5.28
CA PRO A 277 20.97 10.01 -5.24
C PRO A 277 22.04 11.11 -5.24
N GLY A 278 22.96 11.07 -4.28
CA GLY A 278 24.02 12.05 -4.07
C GLY A 278 23.59 13.38 -3.42
N GLN A 279 22.29 13.60 -3.18
CA GLN A 279 21.80 14.78 -2.49
C GLN A 279 21.97 14.65 -0.97
N SER A 280 22.18 15.78 -0.32
CA SER A 280 22.23 15.89 1.13
C SER A 280 21.14 16.81 1.69
N PHE A 281 20.74 16.55 2.93
CA PHE A 281 19.81 17.36 3.71
C PHE A 281 20.47 17.73 5.06
N SER A 282 20.47 19.01 5.40
CA SER A 282 21.09 19.50 6.64
C SER A 282 20.06 19.71 7.74
N PHE A 283 20.43 19.36 8.96
CA PHE A 283 19.66 19.61 10.17
C PHE A 283 20.61 20.03 11.30
N GLY A 284 20.08 20.42 12.45
CA GLY A 284 20.90 20.59 13.64
C GLY A 284 20.08 20.55 14.91
N TYR A 285 20.74 20.34 16.04
CA TYR A 285 20.09 20.12 17.31
C TYR A 285 20.94 20.51 18.51
N ILE A 286 20.30 20.62 19.66
CA ILE A 286 20.92 20.89 20.97
C ILE A 286 20.60 19.73 21.93
N ILE A 287 21.58 19.31 22.73
CA ILE A 287 21.43 18.25 23.75
C ILE A 287 22.19 18.60 25.03
N ASP A 288 21.70 18.09 26.17
CA ASP A 288 22.45 18.00 27.43
C ASP A 288 23.58 16.96 27.30
N GLY A 289 24.83 17.39 27.45
CA GLY A 289 26.03 16.56 27.35
C GLY A 289 26.92 16.94 26.17
N GLU A 290 27.94 16.12 25.93
CA GLU A 290 28.95 16.36 24.89
C GLU A 290 28.91 15.37 23.72
N ASP A 291 28.10 14.31 23.87
CA ASP A 291 27.99 13.21 22.91
C ASP A 291 26.88 13.47 21.89
N THR A 292 27.08 12.96 20.67
CA THR A 292 26.07 13.02 19.61
C THR A 292 24.89 12.09 19.92
N ILE A 293 23.73 12.42 19.35
CA ILE A 293 22.58 11.52 19.27
C ILE A 293 22.72 10.65 18.02
N ALA A 294 22.50 9.35 18.13
CA ALA A 294 22.38 8.49 16.97
C ALA A 294 21.00 8.68 16.32
N PHE A 295 20.98 9.23 15.11
CA PHE A 295 19.80 9.20 14.23
C PHE A 295 19.89 7.94 13.36
N GLN A 296 18.93 7.03 13.51
CA GLN A 296 18.89 5.79 12.74
C GLN A 296 17.73 5.85 11.77
N PRO A 297 17.97 5.80 10.45
CA PRO A 297 16.90 5.71 9.46
C PRO A 297 16.04 4.48 9.73
N THR A 298 14.74 4.65 9.80
CA THR A 298 13.78 3.56 9.86
C THR A 298 13.50 3.05 8.45
N ALA A 299 13.55 1.73 8.27
CA ALA A 299 13.26 1.06 7.01
C ALA A 299 11.78 1.18 6.62
#